data_AF-A0A936V6I6-F1
#
_entry.id   AF-A0A936V6I6-F1
#
_cell.length_a   1.000
_cell.length_b   1.000
_cell.length_c   1.000
_cell.angle_alpha   90.00
_cell.angle_beta   90.00
_cell.angle_gamma   90.00
#
_symmetry.space_group_name_H-M   'P 1'
#
loop_
_entity.id
_entity.type
_entity.pdbx_description
1 polymer ?
#
loop_
_entity_poly.entity_id
_entity_poly.type
_entity_poly.pdbx_seq_one_letter_code
_entity_poly.pdbx_strand_id
1 'polypeptide(L)'
;MNKQLPAFCLLAFCATTTQASPNMTPGLWEITVKSEIQGMPGGMGMPATTMTQCVKPADVQDGKRTVPQQDPKCEMKDYKMQGNTASWRFECKGPEAMSGSGSMTYSGNSYSGTTKMSMKQQGRVINMTQSYSGKRLGDCK
;
A
#
# COMPACT_ATOMS: atom_id res chain seq x y z
N MET A 1 -40.78 -2.10 -51.12
CA MET A 1 -39.73 -1.15 -51.55
C MET A 1 -39.29 -0.34 -50.36
N ASN A 2 -37.97 -0.36 -50.10
CA ASN A 2 -37.23 0.25 -49.00
C ASN A 2 -37.60 1.71 -48.68
N LYS A 3 -37.43 2.12 -47.41
CA LYS A 3 -36.38 3.10 -47.04
C LYS A 3 -36.20 3.26 -45.51
N GLN A 4 -35.16 2.59 -45.02
CA GLN A 4 -34.11 3.06 -44.09
C GLN A 4 -34.55 3.79 -42.79
N LEU A 5 -34.50 3.06 -41.68
CA LEU A 5 -34.43 3.62 -40.32
C LEU A 5 -32.93 3.84 -39.99
N PRO A 6 -32.49 5.01 -39.49
CA PRO A 6 -31.08 5.22 -39.19
C PRO A 6 -30.67 4.39 -37.99
N ALA A 7 -29.81 3.40 -38.21
CA ALA A 7 -29.15 2.64 -37.16
C ALA A 7 -28.16 3.57 -36.43
N PHE A 8 -28.62 4.18 -35.34
CA PHE A 8 -27.78 4.91 -34.40
C PHE A 8 -26.96 3.88 -33.61
N CYS A 9 -25.79 3.51 -34.14
CA CYS A 9 -24.80 2.70 -33.44
C CYS A 9 -24.25 3.53 -32.27
N LEU A 10 -24.89 3.43 -31.09
CA LEU A 10 -24.26 3.81 -29.83
C LEU A 10 -23.03 2.91 -29.64
N LEU A 11 -21.86 3.41 -30.04
CA LEU A 11 -20.57 2.92 -29.60
C LEU A 11 -20.50 3.15 -28.09
N ALA A 12 -20.93 2.16 -27.32
CA ALA A 12 -20.69 2.09 -25.89
C ALA A 12 -19.18 2.02 -25.68
N PHE A 13 -18.57 3.16 -25.35
CA PHE A 13 -17.18 3.25 -24.93
C PHE A 13 -17.08 2.50 -23.59
N CYS A 14 -16.75 1.21 -23.64
CA CYS A 14 -16.36 0.46 -22.46
C CYS A 14 -15.09 1.11 -21.92
N ALA A 15 -15.24 2.05 -20.98
CA ALA A 15 -14.16 2.53 -20.15
C ALA A 15 -13.67 1.35 -19.33
N THR A 16 -12.68 0.63 -19.84
CA THR A 16 -11.95 -0.36 -19.07
C THR A 16 -11.26 0.40 -17.94
N THR A 17 -11.77 0.28 -16.73
CA THR A 17 -11.08 0.76 -15.53
C THR A 17 -9.84 -0.10 -15.36
N THR A 18 -8.74 0.29 -16.03
CA THR A 18 -7.43 -0.30 -15.78
C THR A 18 -7.07 0.04 -14.34
N GLN A 19 -7.22 -0.93 -13.44
CA GLN A 19 -6.71 -0.81 -12.09
C GLN A 19 -5.20 -0.61 -12.21
N ALA A 20 -4.73 0.59 -11.88
CA ALA A 20 -3.32 0.93 -12.02
C ALA A 20 -2.52 0.01 -11.09
N SER A 21 -1.64 -0.80 -11.67
CA SER A 21 -0.63 -1.55 -10.93
C SER A 21 0.49 -0.58 -10.50
N PRO A 22 1.13 -0.81 -9.33
CA PRO A 22 2.27 -0.02 -8.91
C PRO A 22 3.41 -0.09 -9.93
N ASN A 23 4.12 1.03 -10.10
CA ASN A 23 5.37 1.07 -10.88
C ASN A 23 6.49 0.38 -10.10
N MET A 24 6.42 -0.95 -9.96
CA MET A 24 7.31 -1.77 -9.16
C MET A 24 7.72 -3.01 -9.96
N THR A 25 9.03 -3.25 -10.08
CA THR A 25 9.55 -4.40 -10.80
C THR A 25 9.53 -5.65 -9.89
N PRO A 26 8.98 -6.80 -10.34
CA PRO A 26 9.10 -8.06 -9.62
C PRO A 26 10.55 -8.45 -9.34
N GLY A 27 10.79 -9.18 -8.24
CA GLY A 27 12.13 -9.64 -7.86
C GLY A 27 12.37 -9.69 -6.35
N LEU A 28 13.63 -9.83 -5.96
CA LEU A 28 14.07 -9.74 -4.57
C LEU A 28 14.23 -8.28 -4.16
N TRP A 29 13.62 -7.90 -3.05
CA TRP A 29 13.65 -6.55 -2.51
C TRP A 29 14.28 -6.53 -1.13
N GLU A 30 15.11 -5.54 -0.87
CA GLU A 30 15.54 -5.12 0.47
C GLU A 30 14.60 -4.03 0.96
N ILE A 31 14.09 -4.17 2.17
CA ILE A 31 13.07 -3.31 2.76
C ILE A 31 13.57 -2.87 4.12
N THR A 32 13.68 -1.56 4.32
CA THR A 32 14.01 -0.96 5.62
C THR A 32 12.77 -0.29 6.18
N VAL A 33 12.48 -0.59 7.45
CA VAL A 33 11.35 -0.01 8.20
C VAL A 33 11.89 0.73 9.41
N LYS A 34 11.44 1.97 9.61
CA LYS A 34 11.73 2.79 10.79
C LYS A 34 10.42 3.12 11.49
N SER A 35 10.38 3.00 12.81
CA SER A 35 9.16 3.28 13.60
C SER A 35 9.44 4.35 14.64
N GLU A 36 8.56 5.34 14.72
CA GLU A 36 8.65 6.48 15.63
C GLU A 36 7.35 6.57 16.45
N ILE A 37 7.47 6.56 17.78
CA ILE A 37 6.34 6.72 18.70
C ILE A 37 6.27 8.18 19.14
N GLN A 38 5.12 8.82 18.94
CA GLN A 38 4.92 10.22 19.30
C GLN A 38 4.92 10.39 20.83
N GLY A 39 5.65 11.40 21.33
CA GLY A 39 5.62 11.78 22.75
C GLY A 39 6.67 11.12 23.64
N MET A 40 7.56 10.29 23.11
CA MET A 40 8.75 9.81 23.84
C MET A 40 9.93 10.78 23.66
N PRO A 41 10.55 11.30 24.75
CA PRO A 41 11.73 12.15 24.66
C PRO A 41 12.91 11.40 24.04
N GLY A 42 13.64 12.05 23.14
CA GLY A 42 14.96 11.57 22.69
C GLY A 42 14.97 10.53 21.57
N GLY A 43 13.91 10.40 20.76
CA GLY A 43 14.02 9.59 19.54
C GLY A 43 14.37 8.12 19.80
N MET A 44 13.92 7.55 20.93
CA MET A 44 13.84 6.09 21.17
C MET A 44 12.84 5.43 20.20
N GLY A 45 12.89 5.79 18.92
CA GLY A 45 12.31 5.01 17.85
C GLY A 45 12.98 3.64 17.86
N MET A 46 12.19 2.61 17.57
CA MET A 46 12.72 1.27 17.39
C MET A 46 13.85 1.32 16.34
N PRO A 47 14.94 0.56 16.52
CA PRO A 47 16.00 0.51 15.53
C PRO A 47 15.42 0.14 14.17
N ALA A 48 15.96 0.77 13.12
CA ALA A 48 15.58 0.45 11.76
C ALA A 48 15.79 -1.05 11.53
N THR A 49 14.75 -1.72 11.03
CA THR A 49 14.84 -3.14 10.70
C THR A 49 14.89 -3.28 9.20
N THR A 50 15.90 -4.01 8.71
CA THR A 50 16.04 -4.35 7.30
C THR A 50 15.71 -5.82 7.09
N MET A 51 14.89 -6.10 6.09
CA MET A 51 14.50 -7.45 5.70
C MET A 51 14.53 -7.60 4.18
N THR A 52 14.54 -8.84 3.71
CA THR A 52 14.41 -9.12 2.28
C THR A 52 13.11 -9.87 2.00
N GLN A 53 12.48 -9.56 0.87
CA GLN A 53 11.23 -10.19 0.46
C GLN A 53 11.24 -10.42 -1.06
N CYS A 54 10.83 -11.61 -1.48
CA CYS A 54 10.53 -11.89 -2.88
C CYS A 54 9.14 -11.34 -3.23
N VAL A 55 9.07 -10.52 -4.28
CA VAL A 55 7.84 -9.94 -4.82
C VAL A 55 7.58 -10.57 -6.19
N LYS A 56 6.48 -11.31 -6.31
CA LYS A 56 6.11 -12.01 -7.54
C LYS A 56 5.36 -11.08 -8.49
N PRO A 57 5.33 -11.38 -9.80
CA PRO A 57 4.52 -10.62 -10.75
C PRO A 57 3.04 -10.51 -10.33
N ALA A 58 2.46 -11.60 -9.79
CA ALA A 58 1.09 -11.60 -9.29
C ALA A 58 0.88 -10.64 -8.10
N ASP A 59 1.89 -10.44 -7.24
CA ASP A 59 1.81 -9.50 -6.13
C ASP A 59 1.76 -8.05 -6.65
N VAL A 60 2.56 -7.74 -7.66
CA VAL A 60 2.55 -6.43 -8.35
C VAL A 60 1.21 -6.20 -9.04
N GLN A 61 0.64 -7.22 -9.69
CA GLN A 61 -0.68 -7.10 -10.32
C GLN A 61 -1.81 -6.83 -9.31
N ASP A 62 -1.77 -7.46 -8.14
CA ASP A 62 -2.74 -7.23 -7.06
C ASP A 62 -2.57 -5.84 -6.42
N GLY A 63 -1.34 -5.33 -6.34
CA GLY A 63 -1.00 -3.99 -5.83
C GLY A 63 -1.25 -3.79 -4.32
N LYS A 64 -2.28 -4.41 -3.74
CA LYS A 64 -2.48 -4.47 -2.28
C LYS A 64 -1.43 -5.37 -1.63
N ARG A 65 -0.86 -6.30 -2.38
CA ARG A 65 0.22 -7.18 -1.92
C ARG A 65 1.60 -6.51 -1.93
N THR A 66 1.72 -5.29 -2.48
CA THR A 66 2.96 -4.50 -2.50
C THR A 66 3.00 -3.38 -1.45
N VAL A 67 1.96 -3.25 -0.63
CA VAL A 67 1.97 -2.37 0.56
C VAL A 67 2.23 -3.22 1.81
N PRO A 68 2.70 -2.63 2.93
CA PRO A 68 2.93 -3.35 4.17
C PRO A 68 1.66 -4.11 4.59
N GLN A 69 1.80 -5.44 4.74
CA GLN A 69 0.69 -6.26 5.20
C GLN A 69 0.37 -5.90 6.65
N GLN A 70 -0.92 -5.69 6.91
CA GLN A 70 -1.42 -5.45 8.26
C GLN A 70 -1.76 -6.79 8.92
N ASP A 71 -1.96 -6.79 10.24
CA ASP A 71 -2.46 -7.98 10.95
C ASP A 71 -3.75 -8.50 10.25
N PRO A 72 -3.96 -9.82 10.13
CA PRO A 72 -5.16 -10.38 9.53
C PRO A 72 -6.48 -9.89 10.12
N LYS A 73 -6.48 -9.39 11.36
CA LYS A 73 -7.64 -8.78 12.04
C LYS A 73 -7.92 -7.34 11.60
N CYS A 74 -7.06 -6.75 10.78
CA CYS A 74 -7.20 -5.41 10.25
C CYS A 74 -7.84 -5.44 8.86
N GLU A 75 -8.90 -4.65 8.70
CA GLU A 75 -9.56 -4.45 7.42
C GLU A 75 -8.89 -3.28 6.69
N MET A 76 -8.40 -3.52 5.46
CA MET A 76 -7.90 -2.46 4.58
C MET A 76 -9.07 -1.77 3.89
N LYS A 77 -9.11 -0.44 3.97
CA LYS A 77 -10.14 0.44 3.41
C LYS A 77 -9.52 1.48 2.50
N ASP A 78 -10.31 2.00 1.57
CA ASP A 78 -9.93 3.10 0.68
C ASP A 78 -8.58 2.91 -0.03
N TYR A 79 -8.23 1.66 -0.35
CA TYR A 79 -7.05 1.40 -1.15
C TYR A 79 -7.24 2.02 -2.54
N LYS A 80 -6.29 2.85 -2.95
CA LYS A 80 -6.26 3.45 -4.28
C LYS A 80 -4.83 3.52 -4.79
N MET A 81 -4.67 3.28 -6.09
CA MET A 81 -3.46 3.59 -6.84
C MET A 81 -3.73 4.81 -7.71
N GLN A 82 -2.91 5.85 -7.58
CA GLN A 82 -2.96 7.04 -8.42
C GLN A 82 -1.56 7.31 -8.97
N GLY A 83 -1.40 7.17 -10.30
CA GLY A 83 -0.09 7.18 -10.93
C GLY A 83 0.81 6.10 -10.32
N ASN A 84 1.91 6.52 -9.70
CA ASN A 84 2.85 5.63 -9.02
C ASN A 84 2.69 5.62 -7.50
N THR A 85 1.61 6.17 -6.94
CA THR A 85 1.39 6.25 -5.50
C THR A 85 0.19 5.43 -5.05
N ALA A 86 0.42 4.44 -4.20
CA ALA A 86 -0.61 3.73 -3.46
C ALA A 86 -0.94 4.50 -2.18
N SER A 87 -2.22 4.54 -1.81
CA SER A 87 -2.65 5.03 -0.50
C SER A 87 -3.80 4.18 0.01
N TRP A 88 -3.88 4.03 1.34
CA TRP A 88 -4.87 3.18 1.98
C TRP A 88 -5.18 3.68 3.39
N ARG A 89 -6.31 3.23 3.92
CA ARG A 89 -6.65 3.26 5.34
C ARG A 89 -6.76 1.83 5.85
N PHE A 90 -6.64 1.65 7.15
CA PHE A 90 -6.93 0.37 7.77
C PHE A 90 -7.53 0.55 9.16
N GLU A 91 -8.35 -0.41 9.56
CA GLU A 91 -9.02 -0.44 10.86
C GLU A 91 -8.99 -1.87 11.41
N CYS A 92 -8.44 -2.04 12.61
CA CYS A 92 -8.39 -3.29 13.35
C CYS A 92 -9.38 -3.20 14.51
N LYS A 93 -10.29 -4.15 14.60
CA LYS A 93 -11.29 -4.23 15.68
C LYS A 93 -10.82 -5.18 16.78
N GLY A 94 -11.30 -4.96 17.99
CA GLY A 94 -11.02 -5.83 19.15
C GLY A 94 -10.39 -5.08 20.33
N PRO A 95 -9.90 -5.81 21.35
CA PRO A 95 -9.27 -5.24 22.54
C PRO A 95 -8.06 -4.34 22.23
N GLU A 96 -7.37 -4.62 21.13
CA GLU A 96 -6.22 -3.86 20.61
C GLU A 96 -6.63 -3.02 19.40
N ALA A 97 -7.74 -2.28 19.53
CA ALA A 97 -8.28 -1.46 18.45
C ALA A 97 -7.21 -0.48 17.94
N MET A 98 -6.99 -0.52 16.63
CA MET A 98 -6.00 0.27 15.92
C MET A 98 -6.60 0.80 14.63
N SER A 99 -6.22 2.01 14.23
CA SER A 99 -6.54 2.54 12.92
C SER A 99 -5.37 3.31 12.36
N GLY A 100 -5.32 3.44 11.05
CA GLY A 100 -4.25 4.19 10.41
C GLY A 100 -4.48 4.47 8.94
N SER A 101 -3.54 5.18 8.36
CA SER A 101 -3.48 5.48 6.93
C SER A 101 -2.04 5.41 6.46
N GLY A 102 -1.84 4.89 5.26
CA GLY A 102 -0.53 4.81 4.65
C GLY A 102 -0.50 5.32 3.22
N SER A 103 0.70 5.63 2.77
CA SER A 103 1.01 5.98 1.39
C SER A 103 2.36 5.38 1.00
N MET A 104 2.47 4.93 -0.24
CA MET A 104 3.71 4.45 -0.84
C MET A 104 3.84 4.98 -2.26
N THR A 105 5.02 5.44 -2.61
CA THR A 105 5.37 5.90 -3.95
C THR A 105 6.42 4.96 -4.54
N TYR A 106 6.14 4.45 -5.74
CA TYR A 106 6.95 3.46 -6.44
C TYR A 106 7.71 4.08 -7.62
N SER A 107 8.96 3.64 -7.82
CA SER A 107 9.88 4.18 -8.82
C SER A 107 10.65 3.07 -9.55
N GLY A 108 9.95 2.01 -9.95
CA GLY A 108 10.48 0.84 -10.63
C GLY A 108 11.28 -0.08 -9.70
N ASN A 109 12.52 0.30 -9.42
CA ASN A 109 13.47 -0.48 -8.60
C ASN A 109 13.69 0.10 -7.19
N SER A 110 12.93 1.13 -6.82
CA SER A 110 12.87 1.67 -5.47
C SER A 110 11.45 2.04 -5.09
N TYR A 111 11.20 2.16 -3.80
CA TYR A 111 9.99 2.81 -3.28
C TYR A 111 10.28 3.51 -1.96
N SER A 112 9.40 4.43 -1.60
CA SER A 112 9.33 4.99 -0.24
C SER A 112 7.88 5.07 0.22
N GLY A 113 7.67 5.10 1.51
CA GLY A 113 6.32 5.25 2.05
C GLY A 113 6.28 5.59 3.51
N THR A 114 5.09 5.93 3.97
CA THR A 114 4.83 6.24 5.37
C THR A 114 3.46 5.73 5.76
N THR A 115 3.37 5.12 6.94
CA THR A 115 2.12 4.72 7.59
C THR A 115 2.02 5.44 8.92
N LYS A 116 0.90 6.13 9.16
CA LYS A 116 0.56 6.70 10.46
C LYS A 116 -0.52 5.84 11.09
N MET A 117 -0.35 5.49 12.35
CA MET A 117 -1.30 4.66 13.08
C MET A 117 -1.54 5.20 14.48
N SER A 118 -2.74 4.93 14.98
CA SER A 118 -3.18 5.25 16.32
C SER A 118 -3.76 3.99 16.94
N MET A 119 -3.25 3.61 18.11
CA MET A 119 -3.69 2.43 18.84
C MET A 119 -4.09 2.80 20.26
N LYS A 120 -5.11 2.11 20.79
CA LYS A 120 -5.49 2.23 22.20
C LYS A 120 -4.83 1.11 22.99
N GLN A 121 -3.99 1.46 23.94
CA GLN A 121 -3.32 0.51 24.83
C GLN A 121 -3.45 1.00 26.27
N GLN A 122 -3.97 0.15 27.16
CA GLN A 122 -4.14 0.46 28.59
C GLN A 122 -4.86 1.80 28.86
N GLY A 123 -5.88 2.13 28.07
CA GLY A 123 -6.64 3.39 28.19
C GLY A 123 -5.93 4.64 27.66
N ARG A 124 -4.73 4.51 27.09
CA ARG A 124 -3.98 5.59 26.45
C ARG A 124 -3.98 5.42 24.93
N VAL A 125 -4.01 6.54 24.22
CA VAL A 125 -3.82 6.56 22.76
C VAL A 125 -2.34 6.72 22.48
N ILE A 126 -1.77 5.78 21.72
CA ILE A 126 -0.39 5.81 21.27
C ILE A 126 -0.42 6.05 19.75
N ASN A 127 0.25 7.10 19.30
CA ASN A 127 0.42 7.38 17.88
C ASN A 127 1.81 6.96 17.43
N MET A 128 1.88 6.30 16.29
CA MET A 128 3.12 5.81 15.70
C MET A 128 3.18 6.17 14.22
N THR A 129 4.37 6.53 13.76
CA THR A 129 4.68 6.72 12.34
C THR A 129 5.70 5.67 11.93
N GLN A 130 5.42 4.94 10.86
CA GLN A 130 6.35 4.04 10.22
C GLN A 130 6.78 4.59 8.87
N SER A 131 8.08 4.62 8.63
CA SER A 131 8.66 4.98 7.34
C SER A 131 9.26 3.75 6.69
N TYR A 132 9.04 3.61 5.39
CA TYR A 132 9.49 2.47 4.58
C TYR A 132 10.37 2.96 3.46
N SER A 133 11.45 2.23 3.18
CA SER A 133 12.25 2.37 1.98
C SER A 133 12.56 1.01 1.40
N GLY A 134 12.33 0.83 0.11
CA GLY A 134 12.60 -0.41 -0.60
C GLY A 134 13.59 -0.22 -1.74
N LYS A 135 14.45 -1.20 -1.95
CA LYS A 135 15.35 -1.27 -3.10
C LYS A 135 15.37 -2.69 -3.67
N ARG A 136 15.21 -2.81 -4.99
CA ARG A 136 15.34 -4.10 -5.69
C ARG A 136 16.80 -4.56 -5.69
N LEU A 137 17.03 -5.80 -5.29
CA LEU A 137 18.34 -6.46 -5.28
C LEU A 137 18.59 -7.31 -6.53
N GLY A 138 17.54 -7.74 -7.22
CA GLY A 138 17.66 -8.63 -8.38
C GLY A 138 16.42 -9.50 -8.54
N ASP A 139 16.59 -10.65 -9.19
CA ASP A 139 15.53 -11.65 -9.29
C ASP A 139 15.40 -12.44 -7.98
N CYS A 140 14.24 -13.05 -7.76
CA CYS A 140 14.09 -13.99 -6.65
C CYS A 140 14.93 -15.25 -6.91
N LYS A 141 15.41 -15.89 -5.85
CA LYS A 141 16.10 -17.18 -5.91
C LYS A 141 15.12 -18.33 -5.91
#